data_AF-A0A2V6I152-F1
#
_entry.id   AF-A0A2V6I152-F1
#
_cell.length_a   1.000
_cell.length_b   1.000
_cell.length_c   1.000
_cell.angle_alpha   90.00
_cell.angle_beta   90.00
_cell.angle_gamma   90.00
#
_symmetry.space_group_name_H-M   'P 1'
#
loop_
_entity.id
_entity.type
_entity.pdbx_description
1 polymer ?
#
loop_
_entity_poly.entity_id
_entity_poly.type
_entity_poly.pdbx_seq_one_letter_code
_entity_poly.pdbx_strand_id
1 'polypeptide(L)' 'MGPPKLTPAASVKTRPAARSRTFAIGGDLPIHRLGYGAMQLTGPGVWGEPADRAQAIPFLRRAVGLGINLIDTAD' A
#
# COMPACT_ATOMS: atom_id res chain seq x y z
N MET A 1 8.91 -34.73 -17.59
CA MET A 1 8.16 -33.78 -16.76
C MET A 1 8.77 -32.39 -17.01
N GLY A 2 8.13 -31.58 -17.85
CA GLY A 2 8.67 -30.26 -18.22
C GLY A 2 8.59 -29.26 -17.06
N PRO A 3 9.40 -28.20 -17.06
CA PRO A 3 9.33 -27.17 -16.03
C PRO A 3 7.94 -26.54 -15.99
N PRO A 4 7.42 -26.19 -14.80
CA PRO A 4 6.11 -25.55 -14.69
C PRO A 4 6.14 -24.25 -15.51
N LYS A 5 5.18 -24.11 -16.43
CA LYS A 5 4.98 -22.86 -17.18
C LYS A 5 4.67 -21.77 -16.16
N LEU A 6 5.59 -20.83 -15.95
CA LEU A 6 5.29 -19.59 -15.24
C LEU A 6 4.17 -18.89 -16.02
N THR A 7 2.97 -18.84 -15.43
CA THR A 7 1.89 -17.99 -15.90
C THR A 7 2.39 -16.55 -15.89
N PRO A 8 2.16 -15.75 -16.94
CA PRO A 8 2.54 -14.34 -16.93
C PRO A 8 1.83 -13.67 -15.75
N ALA A 9 2.59 -13.05 -14.86
CA ALA A 9 2.04 -12.19 -13.82
C ALA A 9 1.17 -11.12 -14.51
N ALA A 10 -0.12 -11.10 -14.20
CA ALA A 10 -1.06 -10.18 -14.81
C ALA A 10 -0.53 -8.74 -14.74
N SER A 11 -0.57 -8.06 -15.89
CA SER A 11 -0.17 -6.65 -16.07
C SER A 11 -0.69 -5.78 -14.92
N VAL A 12 0.20 -5.02 -14.27
CA VAL A 12 -0.12 -4.01 -13.24
C VAL A 12 -0.89 -2.84 -13.86
N LYS A 13 -2.14 -3.06 -14.24
CA LYS A 13 -3.07 -2.03 -14.73
C LYS A 13 -4.26 -1.81 -13.80
N THR A 14 -4.38 -2.59 -12.73
CA THR A 14 -5.49 -2.50 -11.80
C THR A 14 -5.11 -1.69 -10.56
N ARG A 15 -5.91 -0.65 -10.27
CA ARG A 15 -5.84 0.14 -9.03
C ARG A 15 -6.99 -0.26 -8.11
N PRO A 16 -6.89 -1.39 -7.38
CA PRO A 16 -8.01 -1.94 -6.62
C PRO A 16 -8.59 -0.99 -5.59
N ALA A 17 -7.76 -0.14 -4.96
CA ALA A 17 -8.23 0.82 -3.97
C ALA A 17 -9.17 1.87 -4.56
N ALA A 18 -9.06 2.18 -5.86
CA ALA A 18 -9.99 3.09 -6.55
C ALA A 18 -11.44 2.57 -6.58
N ARG A 19 -11.65 1.26 -6.34
CA ARG A 19 -12.99 0.65 -6.26
C ARG A 19 -13.68 0.88 -4.92
N SER A 20 -12.96 1.38 -3.91
CA SER A 20 -13.47 1.55 -2.53
C SER A 20 -14.40 2.77 -2.33
N ARG A 21 -14.86 3.40 -3.43
CA ARG A 21 -15.52 4.72 -3.41
C ARG A 21 -14.60 5.79 -2.79
N THR A 22 -15.06 7.03 -2.78
CA THR A 22 -14.33 8.16 -2.21
C THR A 22 -14.99 8.68 -0.95
N PHE A 23 -14.21 9.36 -0.12
CA PHE A 23 -14.64 10.13 1.05
C PHE A 23 -13.87 11.45 1.07
N ALA A 24 -14.51 12.54 1.49
CA ALA A 24 -13.86 13.85 1.57
C ALA A 24 -13.41 14.12 3.01
N ILE A 25 -12.10 14.14 3.25
CA ILE A 25 -11.54 14.60 4.53
C ILE A 25 -11.58 16.13 4.52
N GLY A 26 -12.03 16.75 5.62
CA GLY A 26 -12.16 18.21 5.71
C GLY A 26 -13.23 18.83 4.80
N GLY A 27 -13.99 18.00 4.07
CA GLY A 27 -15.02 18.44 3.12
C GLY A 27 -14.55 18.53 1.66
N ASP A 28 -13.25 18.55 1.40
CA ASP A 28 -12.69 18.86 0.07
C ASP A 28 -11.49 18.01 -0.37
N LEU A 29 -10.89 17.21 0.52
CA LEU A 29 -9.79 16.30 0.16
C LEU A 29 -10.31 14.88 -0.13
N PRO A 30 -10.46 14.46 -1.41
CA PRO A 30 -10.97 13.14 -1.76
C PRO A 30 -9.93 12.04 -1.53
N ILE A 31 -10.26 11.08 -0.66
CA ILE A 31 -9.50 9.85 -0.45
C ILE A 31 -10.30 8.63 -0.89
N HIS A 32 -9.60 7.57 -1.26
CA HIS A 32 -10.19 6.24 -1.40
C HIS A 32 -10.46 5.67 -0.02
N ARG A 33 -11.62 5.05 0.20
CA ARG A 33 -11.98 4.55 1.53
C ARG A 33 -11.12 3.37 1.99
N LEU A 34 -10.36 2.75 1.09
CA LEU A 34 -9.29 1.82 1.41
C LEU A 34 -7.96 2.57 1.55
N GLY A 35 -7.45 2.64 2.78
CA GLY A 35 -6.15 3.23 3.12
C GLY A 35 -5.11 2.19 3.53
N TYR A 36 -3.92 2.66 3.92
CA TYR A 36 -2.84 1.84 4.50
C TYR A 36 -2.47 2.35 5.89
N GLY A 37 -2.59 1.50 6.91
CA GLY A 37 -2.10 1.80 8.26
C GLY A 37 -0.64 1.38 8.43
N ALA A 38 0.19 2.28 8.97
CA ALA A 38 1.65 2.11 9.03
C ALA A 38 2.17 1.53 10.36
N MET A 39 1.30 1.20 11.33
CA MET A 39 1.71 0.70 12.65
C MET A 39 2.64 -0.52 12.60
N GLN A 40 2.50 -1.42 11.63
CA GLN A 40 3.34 -2.62 11.55
C GLN A 40 4.50 -2.47 10.55
N LEU A 41 4.74 -1.24 10.07
CA LEU A 41 5.88 -0.94 9.21
C LEU A 41 7.13 -0.64 10.04
N THR A 42 6.94 -0.06 11.22
CA THR A 42 8.02 0.37 12.12
C THR A 42 8.68 -0.80 12.83
N GLY A 43 9.71 -0.50 13.64
CA GLY A 43 10.48 -1.50 14.38
C GLY A 43 9.71 -2.18 15.53
N PRO A 44 10.41 -3.01 16.34
CA PRO A 44 9.81 -3.74 17.44
C PRO A 44 8.98 -2.85 18.37
N GLY A 45 7.78 -3.32 18.74
CA GLY A 45 6.88 -2.55 19.58
C GLY A 45 6.19 -1.38 18.88
N VAL A 46 6.24 -1.30 17.53
CA VAL A 46 5.66 -0.23 16.70
C VAL A 46 6.49 1.08 16.74
N TRP A 47 7.74 1.02 17.20
CA TRP A 47 8.62 2.19 17.33
C TRP A 47 9.91 2.08 16.51
N GLY A 48 10.42 3.22 16.06
CA GLY A 48 11.69 3.32 15.34
C GLY A 48 11.62 2.88 13.87
N GLU A 49 12.79 2.78 13.23
CA GLU A 49 12.90 2.43 11.81
C GLU A 49 12.39 1.00 11.51
N PRO A 50 11.83 0.76 10.32
CA PRO A 50 11.54 -0.58 9.83
C PRO A 50 12.79 -1.47 9.88
N ALA A 51 12.61 -2.77 10.16
CA ALA A 51 13.71 -3.74 10.17
C ALA A 51 14.47 -3.81 8.83
N ASP A 52 13.78 -3.57 7.72
CA ASP A 52 14.37 -3.42 6.39
C ASP A 52 13.79 -2.19 5.67
N ARG A 53 14.50 -1.07 5.81
CA ARG A 53 14.14 0.19 5.16
C ARG A 53 14.20 0.11 3.63
N ALA A 54 15.10 -0.71 3.08
CA ALA A 54 15.26 -0.86 1.63
C ALA A 54 14.05 -1.56 1.01
N GLN A 55 13.37 -2.43 1.76
CA GLN A 55 12.10 -3.05 1.36
C GLN A 55 10.85 -2.24 1.73
N ALA A 56 10.88 -1.50 2.84
CA ALA A 56 9.76 -0.66 3.27
C ALA A 56 9.37 0.40 2.22
N ILE A 57 10.36 1.07 1.62
CA ILE A 57 10.14 2.10 0.60
C ILE A 57 9.43 1.57 -0.66
N PRO A 58 9.92 0.52 -1.35
CA PRO A 58 9.25 -0.02 -2.53
C PRO A 58 7.88 -0.63 -2.18
N PHE A 59 7.71 -1.17 -0.97
CA PHE A 59 6.41 -1.62 -0.49
C PHE A 59 5.38 -0.47 -0.43
N LEU A 60 5.73 0.65 0.22
CA LEU A 60 4.85 1.83 0.28
C LEU A 60 4.56 2.40 -1.12
N ARG A 61 5.58 2.46 -1.98
CA ARG A 61 5.38 2.87 -3.39
C ARG A 61 4.41 1.95 -4.11
N ARG A 62 4.46 0.64 -3.85
CA ARG A 62 3.51 -0.32 -4.41
C ARG A 62 2.10 -0.08 -3.89
N ALA A 63 1.91 0.22 -2.60
CA ALA A 63 0.60 0.57 -2.05
C ALA A 63 -0.01 1.78 -2.78
N VAL A 64 0.78 2.84 -3.00
CA VAL A 64 0.37 4.00 -3.81
C VAL A 64 0.04 3.60 -5.25
N GLY A 65 0.86 2.75 -5.86
CA GLY A 65 0.62 2.20 -7.20
C GLY A 65 -0.70 1.41 -7.32
N LEU A 66 -1.13 0.74 -6.25
CA LEU A 66 -2.42 0.04 -6.17
C LEU A 66 -3.62 0.99 -5.95
N GLY A 67 -3.36 2.29 -5.86
CA GLY A 67 -4.38 3.33 -5.70
C GLY A 67 -4.64 3.73 -4.25
N ILE A 68 -3.82 3.32 -3.28
CA ILE A 68 -3.93 3.89 -1.94
C ILE A 68 -3.49 5.36 -1.98
N ASN A 69 -4.30 6.24 -1.40
CA ASN A 69 -3.99 7.67 -1.26
C ASN A 69 -4.23 8.21 0.16
N LEU A 70 -4.46 7.32 1.13
CA LEU A 70 -4.50 7.62 2.55
C LEU A 70 -3.52 6.68 3.27
N ILE A 71 -2.51 7.25 3.92
CA ILE A 71 -1.57 6.55 4.79
C ILE A 71 -1.81 7.06 6.21
N ASP A 72 -2.13 6.15 7.12
CA ASP A 72 -2.40 6.42 8.53
C ASP A 72 -1.17 6.05 9.36
N THR A 73 -0.70 6.99 10.19
CA THR A 73 0.52 6.86 10.99
C THR A 73 0.45 7.76 12.23
N ALA A 74 1.34 7.54 13.19
CA ALA A 74 1.45 8.28 14.44
C ALA A 74 2.92 8.32 14.86
N ASP A 75 3.27 9.25 15.76
CA ASP A 75 4.60 9.35 16.37
C ASP A 75 4.86 8.23 17.37
#